data_AF-A0A5S5BJA6-F1
#
_entry.id   AF-A0A5S5BJA6-F1
#
_cell.length_a   1.000
_cell.length_b   1.000
_cell.length_c   1.000
_cell.angle_alpha   90.00
_cell.angle_beta   90.00
_cell.angle_gamma   90.00
#
_symmetry.space_group_name_H-M   'P 1'
#
loop_
_entity.id
_entity.type
_entity.pdbx_description
1 polymer ?
#
loop_
_entity_poly.entity_id
_entity_poly.type
_entity_poly.pdbx_seq_one_letter_code
_entity_poly.pdbx_strand_id
1 'polypeptide(L)'
;MERSRWSHRLLSGGKEPDPRFTLANERTFLAWIRTSLAVLAGGVAVEAFASEIFPLEIRKVLSISLLLLAMFISSTACFRWLTIERAMRHQGPLPFPLLIPILSIGGTLVTLVLIAFVALRN
;
A
#
# COMPACT_ATOMS: atom_id res chain seq x y z
N MET A 1 -30.55 8.34 -1.11
CA MET A 1 -30.73 7.02 -0.45
C MET A 1 -30.01 5.88 -1.22
N GLU A 2 -28.83 6.09 -1.80
CA GLU A 2 -28.12 5.05 -2.60
C GLU A 2 -26.78 4.55 -2.03
N ARG A 3 -26.32 5.03 -0.87
CA ARG A 3 -25.06 4.56 -0.23
C ARG A 3 -25.09 3.10 0.26
N SER A 4 -26.27 2.46 0.30
CA SER A 4 -26.49 1.14 0.91
C SER A 4 -26.09 -0.04 0.02
N ARG A 5 -26.21 0.06 -1.32
CA ARG A 5 -26.01 -1.11 -2.20
C ARG A 5 -24.55 -1.55 -2.31
N TRP A 6 -23.62 -0.60 -2.34
CA TRP A 6 -22.18 -0.90 -2.42
C TRP A 6 -21.62 -1.37 -1.07
N SER A 7 -22.11 -0.82 0.04
CA SER A 7 -21.70 -1.25 1.38
C SER A 7 -22.12 -2.69 1.65
N HIS A 8 -23.33 -3.13 1.26
CA HIS A 8 -23.73 -4.53 1.40
C HIS A 8 -22.95 -5.52 0.51
N ARG A 9 -22.48 -5.11 -0.67
CA ARG A 9 -21.69 -5.99 -1.56
C ARG A 9 -20.23 -6.13 -1.13
N LEU A 10 -19.62 -5.05 -0.64
CA LEU A 10 -18.21 -5.07 -0.21
C LEU A 10 -18.03 -5.58 1.22
N LEU A 11 -19.02 -5.34 2.08
CA LEU A 11 -19.02 -5.64 3.50
C LEU A 11 -20.17 -6.62 3.78
N SER A 12 -19.84 -7.91 3.88
CA SER A 12 -20.72 -9.09 3.89
C SER A 12 -21.74 -9.19 5.04
N GLY A 13 -22.60 -8.18 5.22
CA GLY A 13 -23.60 -8.16 6.30
C GLY A 13 -22.97 -8.18 7.70
N GLY A 14 -23.81 -8.16 8.74
CA GLY A 14 -23.38 -8.08 10.15
C GLY A 14 -23.89 -6.82 10.86
N LYS A 15 -23.67 -6.74 12.18
CA LYS A 15 -23.99 -5.53 12.95
C LYS A 15 -23.00 -4.43 12.58
N GLU A 16 -23.49 -3.20 12.46
CA GLU A 16 -22.63 -2.06 12.21
C GLU A 16 -21.61 -1.93 13.35
N PRO A 17 -20.30 -1.88 13.05
CA PRO A 17 -19.26 -1.74 14.06
C PRO A 17 -19.44 -0.45 14.84
N ASP A 18 -18.96 -0.44 16.08
CA ASP A 18 -18.93 0.78 16.88
C ASP A 18 -18.08 1.86 16.17
N PRO A 19 -18.66 3.08 15.92
CA PRO A 19 -18.04 4.12 15.11
C PRO A 19 -16.59 4.47 15.48
N ARG A 20 -16.20 4.33 16.76
CA ARG A 20 -14.83 4.64 17.20
C ARG A 20 -13.78 3.74 16.55
N PHE A 21 -14.09 2.46 16.32
CA PHE A 21 -13.16 1.50 15.74
C PHE A 21 -13.04 1.69 14.23
N THR A 22 -14.16 2.00 13.56
CA THR A 22 -14.17 2.39 12.14
C THR A 22 -13.31 3.64 11.92
N LEU A 23 -13.49 4.70 12.72
CA LEU A 23 -12.69 5.92 12.63
C LEU A 23 -11.19 5.69 12.91
N ALA A 24 -10.85 4.75 13.81
CA ALA A 24 -9.47 4.36 14.05
C ALA A 24 -8.86 3.65 12.82
N ASN A 25 -9.61 2.72 12.21
CA ASN A 25 -9.17 1.99 11.01
C ASN A 25 -8.98 2.94 9.81
N GLU A 26 -9.92 3.88 9.61
CA GLU A 26 -9.82 4.91 8.59
C GLU A 26 -8.58 5.79 8.76
N ARG A 27 -8.25 6.23 9.98
CA ARG A 27 -7.04 7.02 10.23
C ARG A 27 -5.77 6.29 9.83
N THR A 28 -5.66 4.99 10.16
CA THR A 28 -4.50 4.20 9.74
C THR A 28 -4.49 3.98 8.23
N PHE A 29 -5.64 3.76 7.60
CA PHE A 29 -5.74 3.68 6.14
C PHE A 29 -5.24 4.96 5.48
N LEU A 30 -5.71 6.13 5.93
CA LEU A 30 -5.27 7.44 5.41
C LEU A 30 -3.79 7.70 5.64
N ALA A 31 -3.22 7.24 6.76
CA ALA A 31 -1.78 7.31 6.99
C ALA A 31 -0.99 6.49 5.97
N TRP A 32 -1.45 5.28 5.64
CA TRP A 32 -0.78 4.42 4.65
C TRP A 32 -0.92 4.96 3.23
N ILE A 33 -2.10 5.48 2.86
CA ILE A 33 -2.30 6.13 1.56
C ILE A 33 -1.36 7.33 1.41
N ARG A 34 -1.20 8.15 2.46
CA ARG A 34 -0.24 9.26 2.44
C ARG A 34 1.18 8.80 2.15
N THR A 35 1.64 7.75 2.81
CA THR A 35 2.97 7.18 2.53
C THR A 35 3.07 6.67 1.10
N SER A 36 2.04 5.98 0.60
CA SER A 36 2.02 5.51 -0.80
C SER A 36 2.12 6.65 -1.81
N LEU A 37 1.42 7.75 -1.56
CA LEU A 37 1.44 8.94 -2.42
C LEU A 37 2.79 9.66 -2.37
N ALA A 38 3.42 9.73 -1.19
CA ALA A 38 4.76 10.28 -1.05
C ALA A 38 5.79 9.46 -1.83
N VAL A 39 5.72 8.13 -1.75
CA VAL A 39 6.60 7.24 -2.53
C VAL A 39 6.34 7.37 -4.03
N LEU A 40 5.08 7.44 -4.45
CA LEU A 40 4.70 7.64 -5.85
C LEU A 40 5.26 8.95 -6.40
N ALA A 41 5.07 10.05 -5.67
CA ALA A 41 5.61 11.36 -6.04
C ALA A 41 7.15 11.32 -6.12
N GLY A 42 7.81 10.61 -5.20
CA GLY A 42 9.24 10.37 -5.25
C GLY A 42 9.70 9.63 -6.51
N GLY A 43 9.00 8.56 -6.91
CA GLY A 43 9.29 7.83 -8.15
C GLY A 43 9.14 8.71 -9.41
N VAL A 44 8.05 9.48 -9.47
CA VAL A 44 7.83 10.43 -10.57
C VAL A 44 8.90 11.53 -10.59
N ALA A 45 9.27 12.07 -9.43
CA ALA A 45 10.32 13.08 -9.32
C ALA A 45 11.69 12.55 -9.77
N VAL A 46 12.02 11.30 -9.43
CA VAL A 46 13.25 10.65 -9.92
C VAL A 46 13.25 10.58 -11.45
N GLU A 47 12.15 10.17 -12.08
CA GLU A 47 12.08 10.10 -13.54
C GLU A 47 12.22 11.50 -14.18
N ALA A 48 11.54 12.50 -13.61
CA ALA A 48 11.49 13.86 -14.16
C ALA A 48 12.79 14.64 -13.98
N PHE A 49 13.44 14.55 -12.81
CA PHE A 49 14.54 15.44 -12.44
C PHE A 49 15.91 14.77 -12.43
N ALA A 50 16.00 13.43 -12.40
CA ALA A 50 17.29 12.74 -12.26
C ALA A 50 17.97 12.41 -13.59
N SER A 51 17.56 13.03 -14.71
CA SER A 51 18.13 12.82 -16.06
C SER A 51 19.61 13.15 -16.15
N GLU A 52 20.06 14.19 -15.44
CA GLU A 52 21.45 14.66 -15.48
C GLU A 52 22.33 14.00 -14.41
N ILE A 53 21.71 13.33 -13.43
CA ILE A 53 22.39 12.75 -12.27
C ILE A 53 22.66 11.26 -12.49
N PHE A 54 21.70 10.54 -13.08
CA PHE A 54 21.79 9.10 -13.27
C PHE A 54 21.72 8.70 -14.75
N PRO A 55 22.44 7.65 -15.16
CA PRO A 55 22.24 6.99 -16.43
C PRO A 55 20.78 6.54 -16.61
N LEU A 56 20.31 6.57 -17.87
CA LEU A 56 18.92 6.26 -18.23
C LEU A 56 18.39 4.98 -17.58
N GLU A 57 19.20 3.93 -17.53
CA GLU A 57 18.78 2.63 -16.98
C GLU A 57 18.60 2.66 -15.46
N ILE A 58 19.54 3.25 -14.70
CA ILE A 58 19.42 3.37 -13.23
C ILE A 58 18.18 4.19 -12.88
N ARG A 59 17.97 5.32 -13.56
CA ARG A 59 16.81 6.18 -13.33
C ARG A 59 15.50 5.44 -13.56
N LYS A 60 15.39 4.72 -14.69
CA LYS A 60 14.20 3.92 -15.01
C LYS A 60 13.92 2.86 -13.97
N VAL A 61 14.93 2.07 -13.60
CA VAL A 61 14.78 1.00 -12.61
C VAL A 61 14.37 1.57 -11.25
N LEU A 62 15.02 2.66 -10.83
CA LEU A 62 14.70 3.33 -9.57
C LEU A 62 13.25 3.87 -9.56
N SER A 63 12.86 4.60 -10.61
CA SER A 63 11.50 5.12 -10.75
C SER A 63 10.45 3.99 -10.73
N ILE A 64 10.62 2.96 -11.56
CA ILE A 64 9.71 1.79 -11.60
C ILE A 64 9.62 1.13 -10.24
N SER A 65 10.75 0.93 -9.55
CA SER A 65 10.78 0.27 -8.25
C SER A 65 10.02 1.07 -7.17
N LEU A 66 10.13 2.41 -7.19
CA LEU A 66 9.38 3.30 -6.29
C LEU A 66 7.89 3.28 -6.62
N LEU A 67 7.51 3.30 -7.90
CA LEU A 67 6.11 3.20 -8.32
C LEU A 67 5.48 1.86 -7.92
N LEU A 68 6.21 0.75 -8.06
CA LEU A 68 5.77 -0.58 -7.61
C LEU A 68 5.59 -0.62 -6.09
N LEU A 69 6.55 -0.04 -5.34
CA LEU A 69 6.43 0.05 -3.88
C LEU A 69 5.21 0.87 -3.47
N ALA A 70 4.96 2.01 -4.12
CA ALA A 70 3.78 2.83 -3.86
C ALA A 70 2.48 2.06 -4.14
N MET A 71 2.38 1.37 -5.28
CA MET A 71 1.24 0.51 -5.62
C MET A 71 1.02 -0.57 -4.58
N PHE A 72 2.09 -1.18 -4.08
CA PHE A 72 2.03 -2.23 -3.07
C PHE A 72 1.56 -1.71 -1.70
N ILE A 73 2.08 -0.57 -1.24
CA ILE A 73 1.63 0.09 0.00
C ILE A 73 0.13 0.46 -0.09
N SER A 74 -0.30 1.02 -1.23
CA SER A 74 -1.71 1.38 -1.44
C SER A 74 -2.63 0.15 -1.44
N SER A 75 -2.23 -0.91 -2.14
CA SER A 75 -3.00 -2.15 -2.22
C SER A 75 -3.14 -2.81 -0.85
N THR A 76 -2.03 -2.93 -0.10
CA THR A 76 -2.02 -3.51 1.26
C THR A 76 -2.88 -2.70 2.23
N ALA A 77 -2.87 -1.36 2.14
CA ALA A 77 -3.76 -0.51 2.93
C ALA A 77 -5.25 -0.82 2.68
N CYS A 78 -5.63 -0.99 1.41
CA CYS A 78 -7.00 -1.32 1.02
C CYS A 78 -7.43 -2.72 1.52
N PHE A 79 -6.60 -3.75 1.30
CA PHE A 79 -6.88 -5.10 1.78
C PHE A 79 -6.99 -5.17 3.30
N ARG A 80 -6.10 -4.47 4.03
CA ARG A 80 -6.16 -4.37 5.48
C ARG A 80 -7.48 -3.77 5.94
N TRP A 81 -7.84 -2.63 5.35
CA TRP A 81 -9.06 -1.91 5.73
C TRP A 81 -10.29 -2.80 5.55
N LEU A 82 -10.42 -3.47 4.39
CA LEU A 82 -11.51 -4.41 4.10
C LEU A 82 -11.54 -5.60 5.06
N THR A 83 -10.38 -6.18 5.38
CA THR A 83 -10.30 -7.37 6.26
C THR A 83 -10.70 -7.02 7.69
N ILE A 84 -10.21 -5.90 8.23
CA ILE A 84 -10.56 -5.43 9.58
C ILE A 84 -12.04 -5.05 9.64
N GLU A 85 -12.56 -4.33 8.66
CA GLU A 85 -13.97 -3.93 8.61
C GLU A 85 -14.91 -5.15 8.57
N ARG A 86 -14.56 -6.19 7.80
CA ARG A 86 -15.30 -7.46 7.79
C ARG A 86 -15.22 -8.19 9.13
N ALA A 87 -14.04 -8.28 9.74
CA ALA A 87 -13.88 -8.93 11.05
C ALA A 87 -14.70 -8.23 12.14
N MET A 88 -14.71 -6.88 12.16
CA MET A 88 -15.50 -6.10 13.11
C MET A 88 -17.01 -6.32 12.94
N ARG A 89 -17.50 -6.41 11.70
CA ARG A 89 -18.93 -6.66 11.41
C ARG A 89 -19.44 -8.03 11.90
N HIS A 90 -18.56 -9.03 11.91
CA HIS A 90 -18.89 -10.39 12.35
C HIS A 90 -18.51 -10.68 13.82
N GLN A 91 -18.09 -9.67 14.60
CA GLN A 91 -17.55 -9.85 15.96
C GLN A 91 -16.43 -10.90 16.05
N GLY A 92 -15.68 -11.08 14.96
CA GLY A 92 -14.60 -12.05 14.89
C GLY A 92 -13.34 -11.55 15.61
N PRO A 93 -12.43 -12.45 16.01
CA PRO A 93 -11.11 -12.05 16.51
C PRO A 93 -10.38 -11.21 15.46
N LEU A 94 -9.66 -10.17 15.90
CA LEU A 94 -8.90 -9.34 14.98
C LEU A 94 -7.87 -10.22 14.23
N PRO A 95 -7.81 -10.14 12.89
CA PRO A 95 -6.88 -10.94 12.11
C PRO A 95 -5.43 -10.61 12.50
N PHE A 96 -4.58 -11.64 12.57
CA PHE A 96 -3.15 -11.50 12.81
C PHE A 96 -2.54 -10.45 11.86
N PRO A 97 -1.51 -9.68 12.30
CA PRO A 97 -0.93 -8.58 11.54
C PRO A 97 -0.04 -9.05 10.37
N LEU A 98 -0.59 -9.87 9.48
CA LEU A 98 0.04 -10.40 8.26
C LEU A 98 0.51 -9.30 7.29
N LEU A 99 0.05 -8.07 7.47
CA LEU A 99 0.49 -6.93 6.66
C LEU A 99 1.92 -6.49 6.93
N ILE A 100 2.42 -6.68 8.15
CA ILE A 100 3.80 -6.35 8.51
C ILE A 100 4.78 -7.21 7.69
N PRO A 101 4.65 -8.57 7.66
CA PRO A 101 5.53 -9.38 6.82
C PRO A 101 5.31 -9.13 5.33
N ILE A 102 4.07 -8.90 4.86
CA ILE A 102 3.81 -8.60 3.44
C ILE A 102 4.54 -7.33 2.99
N LEU A 103 4.42 -6.22 3.75
CA LEU A 103 5.16 -4.99 3.47
C LEU A 103 6.68 -5.20 3.50
N SER A 104 7.18 -5.94 4.48
CA SER A 104 8.60 -6.24 4.60
C SER A 104 9.10 -7.02 3.38
N ILE A 105 8.35 -8.04 2.92
CA ILE A 105 8.69 -8.83 1.72
C ILE A 105 8.70 -7.94 0.48
N GLY A 106 7.69 -7.07 0.30
CA GLY A 106 7.64 -6.15 -0.84
C GLY A 106 8.82 -5.18 -0.88
N GLY A 107 9.18 -4.61 0.28
CA GLY A 107 10.36 -3.77 0.42
C GLY A 107 11.66 -4.52 0.11
N THR A 108 11.85 -5.71 0.68
CA THR A 108 13.01 -6.57 0.39
C THR A 108 13.11 -6.89 -1.10
N LEU A 109 12.00 -7.19 -1.76
CA LEU A 109 11.99 -7.55 -3.18
C LEU A 109 12.42 -6.37 -4.06
N VAL A 110 11.93 -5.16 -3.76
CA VAL A 110 12.36 -3.91 -4.42
C VAL A 110 13.86 -3.68 -4.23
N THR A 111 14.36 -3.84 -3.00
CA THR A 111 15.80 -3.68 -2.70
C THR A 111 16.65 -4.72 -3.43
N LEU A 112 16.21 -5.98 -3.50
CA LEU A 112 16.94 -7.04 -4.21
C LEU A 112 17.03 -6.76 -5.71
N VAL A 113 15.93 -6.30 -6.33
CA VAL A 113 15.92 -5.90 -7.74
C VAL A 113 16.92 -4.77 -8.01
N LEU A 114 16.96 -3.77 -7.12
CA LEU A 114 17.92 -2.67 -7.23
C LEU A 114 19.37 -3.14 -7.09
N ILE A 115 19.67 -3.99 -6.09
CA ILE A 115 21.02 -4.52 -5.88
C ILE A 115 21.46 -5.37 -7.08
N ALA A 116 20.61 -6.28 -7.56
CA ALA A 116 20.92 -7.13 -8.69
C ALA A 116 21.22 -6.31 -9.95
N PHE A 117 20.44 -5.27 -10.21
CA PHE A 117 20.66 -4.38 -11.34
C PHE A 117 22.00 -3.62 -11.25
N VAL A 118 22.33 -3.07 -10.06
CA VAL A 118 23.61 -2.38 -9.84
C VAL A 118 24.79 -3.34 -9.99
N ALA A 119 24.68 -4.55 -9.45
CA ALA A 119 25.73 -5.56 -9.51
C ALA A 119 25.96 -6.11 -10.92
N LEU A 120 24.91 -6.28 -11.74
CA LEU A 120 25.01 -6.76 -13.12
C LEU A 120 25.59 -5.73 -14.10
N ARG A 121 25.58 -4.45 -13.71
CA ARG A 121 26.07 -3.34 -14.55
C ARG A 121 27.52 -2.96 -14.26
N ASN A 122 28.11 -3.51 -13.20
CA ASN A 122 29.47 -3.23 -12.73
C ASN A 122 30.43 -4.36 -13.11
#